data_AF-A0A0D0DF91-F1
#
_entry.id   AF-A0A0D0DF91-F1
#
_cell.length_a   1.000
_cell.length_b   1.000
_cell.length_c   1.000
_cell.angle_alpha   90.00
_cell.angle_beta   90.00
_cell.angle_gamma   90.00
#
_symmetry.space_group_name_H-M   'P 1'
#
loop_
_entity.id
_entity.type
_entity.pdbx_description
1 polymer ?
#
loop_
_entity_poly.entity_id
_entity_poly.type
_entity_poly.pdbx_seq_one_letter_code
_entity_poly.pdbx_strand_id
1 'polypeptide(L)' 'MAESTVEGSLEKARWTPAEVTALVDYLHDHCAECGEAGNFKETTYNTAATALRPLYNGIGTIKTGKMVGSKWATVTQSHI' A
#
# COMPACT_ATOMS: atom_id res chain seq x y z
N MET A 1 -23.67 22.90 -10.49
CA MET A 1 -23.97 21.79 -11.40
C MET A 1 -23.23 20.57 -10.91
N ALA A 2 -23.98 19.46 -10.81
CA ALA A 2 -23.56 18.06 -10.70
C ALA A 2 -22.61 17.67 -9.54
N GLU A 3 -23.24 17.16 -8.49
CA GLU A 3 -22.69 16.16 -7.59
C GLU A 3 -22.37 14.84 -8.30
N SER A 4 -21.49 14.06 -7.66
CA SER A 4 -21.39 12.61 -7.68
C SER A 4 -20.59 11.94 -8.81
N THR A 5 -19.38 11.49 -8.47
CA THR A 5 -18.93 10.13 -8.82
C THR A 5 -18.04 9.61 -7.68
N VAL A 6 -18.72 9.06 -6.68
CA VAL A 6 -18.29 7.92 -5.85
C VAL A 6 -16.80 7.91 -5.47
N GLU A 7 -16.39 8.88 -4.64
CA GLU A 7 -15.31 8.64 -3.68
C GLU A 7 -15.87 7.65 -2.66
N GLY A 8 -16.00 6.40 -3.10
CA GLY A 8 -16.27 5.29 -2.22
C GLY A 8 -15.19 5.38 -1.16
N SER A 9 -15.62 5.69 0.05
CA SER A 9 -14.94 5.37 1.29
C SER A 9 -14.53 3.91 1.18
N LEU A 10 -13.41 3.64 0.52
CA LEU A 10 -12.55 2.51 0.80
C LEU A 10 -12.36 2.67 2.29
N GLU A 11 -13.10 1.90 3.09
CA GLU A 11 -12.94 1.82 4.53
C GLU A 11 -11.44 1.83 4.75
N LYS A 12 -10.90 2.98 5.20
CA LYS A 12 -9.47 3.24 5.09
C LYS A 12 -8.82 2.09 5.82
N ALA A 13 -8.22 1.16 5.08
CA ALA A 13 -7.76 -0.09 5.68
C ALA A 13 -6.94 0.32 6.89
N ARG A 14 -7.32 -0.10 8.09
CA ARG A 14 -6.63 0.40 9.28
C ARG A 14 -5.18 -0.06 9.16
N TRP A 15 -4.29 0.88 8.90
CA TRP A 15 -2.86 0.64 8.78
C TRP A 15 -2.27 0.98 10.12
N THR A 16 -1.81 -0.04 10.82
CA THR A 16 -0.99 0.12 12.00
C THR A 16 0.40 0.63 11.60
N PRO A 17 1.09 1.36 12.49
CA PRO A 17 2.45 1.81 12.22
C PRO A 17 3.41 0.65 11.91
N ALA A 18 3.19 -0.54 12.48
CA ALA A 18 3.97 -1.75 12.17
C ALA A 18 3.78 -2.19 10.71
N GLU A 19 2.53 -2.23 10.21
CA GLU A 19 2.26 -2.59 8.82
C GLU A 19 2.82 -1.55 7.83
N VAL A 20 2.76 -0.26 8.17
CA VAL A 20 3.34 0.80 7.32
C VAL A 20 4.86 0.70 7.30
N THR A 21 5.50 0.47 8.46
CA THR A 21 6.95 0.33 8.55
C THR A 21 7.41 -0.88 7.73
N ALA A 22 6.77 -2.03 7.89
CA ALA A 22 7.10 -3.23 7.12
C ALA A 22 6.83 -3.04 5.61
N LEU A 23 5.80 -2.27 5.23
CA LEU A 23 5.56 -1.93 3.83
C LEU A 23 6.70 -1.09 3.25
N VAL A 24 7.12 -0.06 3.97
CA VAL A 24 8.21 0.82 3.53
C VAL A 24 9.53 0.05 3.48
N ASP A 25 9.83 -0.75 4.50
CA ASP A 25 11.02 -1.59 4.57
C ASP A 25 11.07 -2.58 3.41
N TYR A 26 9.97 -3.31 3.16
CA TYR A 26 9.88 -4.25 2.05
C TYR A 26 10.08 -3.57 0.69
N LEU A 27 9.42 -2.42 0.46
CA LEU A 27 9.57 -1.68 -0.80
C LEU A 27 10.95 -1.02 -0.93
N HIS A 28 11.60 -0.67 0.18
CA HIS A 28 12.95 -0.15 0.20
C HIS A 28 14.00 -1.22 -0.10
N ASP A 29 13.85 -2.43 0.45
CA ASP A 29 14.69 -3.59 0.10
C ASP A 29 14.54 -3.98 -1.38
N HIS A 30 13.30 -3.98 -1.88
CA HIS A 30 12.98 -4.19 -3.28
C HIS A 30 13.11 -2.93 -4.16
N CYS A 31 13.71 -1.84 -3.64
CA CYS A 31 13.83 -0.58 -4.37
C CYS A 31 14.76 -0.70 -5.59
N ALA A 32 15.70 -1.66 -5.57
CA ALA A 32 16.52 -2.01 -6.74
C ALA A 32 15.68 -2.53 -7.93
N GLU A 33 14.47 -3.03 -7.66
CA GLU A 33 13.50 -3.43 -8.69
C GLU A 33 12.45 -2.35 -8.98
N CYS A 34 12.57 -1.18 -8.34
CA CYS A 34 11.70 -0.04 -8.60
C CYS A 34 12.00 0.52 -9.99
N GLY A 35 10.94 0.75 -10.77
CA GLY A 35 11.08 1.40 -12.08
C GLY A 35 11.47 2.87 -11.94
N GLU A 36 11.95 3.45 -13.04
CA GLU A 36 12.45 4.84 -13.13
C GLU A 36 11.44 5.92 -12.66
N ALA A 37 10.15 5.58 -12.52
CA ALA A 37 9.09 6.49 -12.10
C ALA A 37 8.88 6.56 -10.56
N GLY A 38 9.68 5.85 -9.75
CA GLY A 38 9.49 5.82 -8.28
C GLY A 38 8.23 5.07 -7.85
N ASN A 39 7.65 4.27 -8.75
CA ASN A 39 6.45 3.48 -8.53
C ASN A 39 6.72 2.02 -8.90
N PHE A 40 6.15 1.10 -8.13
CA PHE A 40 6.34 -0.34 -8.34
C PHE A 40 5.27 -0.93 -9.25
N LYS A 41 5.60 -2.07 -9.87
CA LYS A 41 4.63 -2.85 -10.64
C LYS A 41 3.57 -3.45 -9.71
N GLU A 42 2.39 -3.73 -10.26
CA GLU A 42 1.30 -4.38 -9.52
C GLU A 42 1.73 -5.75 -8.95
N THR A 43 2.63 -6.46 -9.65
CA THR A 43 3.25 -7.70 -9.17
C THR A 43 4.00 -7.46 -7.85
N THR A 44 4.84 -6.43 -7.77
CA THR A 44 5.59 -6.10 -6.55
C THR A 44 4.65 -5.78 -5.39
N TYR A 45 3.56 -5.04 -5.65
CA TYR A 45 2.57 -4.76 -4.61
C TYR A 45 1.83 -6.01 -4.13
N ASN A 46 1.54 -6.96 -5.02
CA ASN A 46 0.96 -8.25 -4.62
C ASN A 46 1.93 -9.11 -3.81
N THR A 47 3.22 -9.10 -4.17
CA THR A 47 4.26 -9.78 -3.39
C THR A 47 4.41 -9.14 -2.01
N ALA A 48 4.43 -7.80 -1.93
CA ALA A 48 4.44 -7.06 -0.68
C ALA A 48 3.21 -7.38 0.19
N ALA A 49 2.00 -7.38 -0.38
CA ALA A 49 0.79 -7.77 0.33
C ALA A 49 0.89 -9.20 0.92
N THR A 50 1.51 -10.12 0.18
CA THR A 50 1.74 -11.50 0.64
C THR A 50 2.77 -11.56 1.77
N ALA A 51 3.88 -10.83 1.66
CA ALA A 51 4.89 -10.74 2.70
C ALA A 51 4.36 -10.10 3.99
N LEU A 52 3.41 -9.18 3.86
CA LEU A 52 2.76 -8.48 4.98
C LEU A 52 1.59 -9.28 5.59
N ARG A 53 1.10 -10.36 4.94
CA ARG A 53 0.04 -11.24 5.50
C ARG A 53 0.23 -11.66 6.96
N PRO A 54 1.41 -12.12 7.40
CA PRO A 54 1.62 -12.49 8.80
C PRO A 54 1.50 -11.31 9.78
N LEU A 55 1.70 -10.07 9.32
CA LEU A 55 1.55 -8.86 10.15
C LEU A 55 0.09 -8.41 10.25
N TYR A 56 -0.78 -8.86 9.33
CA TYR A 56 -2.21 -8.69 9.44
C TYR A 56 -2.70 -9.63 10.54
N ASN A 57 -2.73 -9.14 11.77
CA ASN A 57 -2.96 -9.94 12.99
C ASN A 57 -4.41 -10.45 13.13
N GLY A 58 -5.09 -10.77 12.03
CA GLY A 58 -6.50 -11.18 11.96
C GLY A 58 -7.52 -10.08 12.29
N ILE A 59 -7.07 -8.96 12.87
CA ILE A 59 -7.90 -7.82 13.23
C ILE A 59 -7.97 -6.86 12.03
N GLY A 60 -8.74 -7.25 11.01
CA GLY A 60 -9.09 -6.36 9.90
C GLY A 60 -9.09 -6.99 8.51
N THR A 61 -9.33 -6.15 7.51
CA THR A 61 -9.36 -6.52 6.10
C THR A 61 -7.99 -6.99 5.61
N ILE A 62 -7.96 -8.16 4.97
CA ILE A 62 -6.76 -8.64 4.24
C ILE A 62 -6.41 -7.60 3.19
N LYS A 63 -5.22 -7.02 3.29
CA LYS A 63 -4.80 -6.00 2.34
C LYS A 63 -4.35 -6.65 1.05
N THR A 64 -4.85 -6.15 -0.07
CA THR A 64 -4.48 -6.60 -1.42
C THR A 64 -3.36 -5.74 -1.98
N GLY A 65 -2.71 -6.20 -3.06
CA GLY A 65 -1.68 -5.41 -3.75
C GLY A 65 -2.17 -4.02 -4.17
N LYS A 66 -3.44 -3.88 -4.57
CA LYS A 66 -4.03 -2.57 -4.88
C LYS A 66 -4.04 -1.63 -3.67
N MET A 67 -4.40 -2.13 -2.48
CA MET A 67 -4.39 -1.34 -1.24
C MET A 67 -2.98 -0.94 -0.82
N VAL A 68 -2.02 -1.85 -0.97
CA VAL A 68 -0.58 -1.61 -0.76
C VAL A 68 -0.08 -0.50 -1.68
N GLY A 69 -0.40 -0.55 -2.97
CA GLY A 69 -0.02 0.49 -3.94
C GLY A 69 -0.61 1.86 -3.63
N SER A 70 -1.91 1.93 -3.30
CA SER A 70 -2.55 3.19 -2.88
C SER A 70 -1.92 3.75 -1.59
N LYS A 71 -1.56 2.88 -0.64
CA LYS A 71 -0.88 3.30 0.59
C LYS A 71 0.53 3.83 0.29
N TRP A 72 1.30 3.14 -0.54
CA TRP A 72 2.63 3.60 -0.96
C TRP A 72 2.57 4.97 -1.62
N ALA A 73 1.66 5.17 -2.56
CA ALA A 73 1.46 6.47 -3.21
C ALA A 73 1.13 7.61 -2.22
N THR A 74 0.38 7.30 -1.15
CA THR A 74 0.09 8.27 -0.09
C THR A 74 1.34 8.55 0.76
N VAL A 75 2.12 7.51 1.09
CA VAL A 75 3.34 7.63 1.88
C VAL A 75 4.39 8.47 1.14
N THR A 76 4.58 8.24 -0.16
CA THR A 76 5.53 8.99 -0.97
C THR A 76 5.09 10.44 -1.21
N GLN A 77 3.80 10.69 -1.43
CA GLN A 77 3.28 12.07 -1.52
C GLN A 77 3.38 12.86 -0.21
N SER A 78 3.38 12.19 0.95
CA SER A 78 3.47 12.85 2.26
C SER A 78 4.90 13.18 2.70
N HIS A 79 5.91 12.81 1.91
CA HIS A 79 7.33 13.00 2.22
C HIS A 79 8.06 13.90 1.19
N ILE A 80 7.31 14.65 0.38
CA ILE A 80 7.82 15.71 -0.52
C ILE A 80 7.49 17.08 0.08
#